data_AF-A0A7W9CIP8-F1
#
_entry.id   AF-A0A7W9CIP8-F1
#
_cell.length_a   1.000
_cell.length_b   1.000
_cell.length_c   1.000
_cell.angle_alpha   90.00
_cell.angle_beta   90.00
_cell.angle_gamma   90.00
#
_symmetry.space_group_name_H-M   'P 1'
#
loop_
_entity.id
_entity.type
_entity.pdbx_description
1 polymer ?
#
loop_
_entity_poly.entity_id
_entity_poly.type
_entity_poly.pdbx_seq_one_letter_code
_entity_poly.pdbx_strand_id
1 'polypeptide(L)'
;MPYVNAVGRVLHESAPSSRWQTATTPGQVLTGSSIHETLTGGRGHTLVGGDGDDIYGLTGPAVIRETAGGGTDTMSVWASAELPDHVENLLMNGGWGWYAIGNDLDNIITGTGGRQQIDGGSGNDVLIGGDGADLFVMSRGNGSDVIVDFGAGADQIRLAGYGLHSFGDVLAIARQTGSDVVLNLTAGEILILRNVSLTSLEAQDFLLEIDLSRFTQTFSEEFDSLRLSPSGGVWDTFYSHNDSASLLSRYHAGEAQIYVDPLFAGTSGRALGLNPFSIANGVLTITAAPVTTSAAPFLGGQTYTSGLLTTESSFAQQYGYFEIRAALPAGQGFWPAFWLLPEDGSWPPEIDVFEMLGRDPDTFYYSTHTIENGQHVLQTGQYRVDTTDFHVYGVDWGPQNITFYLDGVAIAQVPTPDSMHRPFYMLLNLAVGGTWGGAPDETTGTGLMQVDYVRAWAYATAPDKGSDLQICWNAAVVDGIESGPSTIDMAVPKPAPLVIGVLDWADDFLIGSSDFAAPPGFESVDDGSTAGYGDAGSSGSLGDFGGIAGNPFHDISHQEGLAWLSIAPTEHSADGFLL
;
A
#
# COMPACT_ATOMS: atom_id res chain seq x y z
N MET A 1 29.66 -7.30 14.07
CA MET A 1 30.15 -8.70 14.01
C MET A 1 30.40 -9.04 12.55
N PRO A 2 31.09 -10.12 12.15
CA PRO A 2 30.98 -10.56 10.75
C PRO A 2 29.49 -10.80 10.41
N TYR A 3 29.06 -10.38 9.24
CA TYR A 3 27.75 -10.74 8.71
C TYR A 3 27.81 -12.21 8.25
N VAL A 4 26.83 -13.02 8.64
CA VAL A 4 26.81 -14.46 8.38
C VAL A 4 25.43 -14.90 7.94
N ASN A 5 25.32 -15.32 6.69
CA ASN A 5 24.07 -15.74 6.06
C ASN A 5 23.60 -17.12 6.54
N ALA A 6 22.46 -17.61 6.03
CA ALA A 6 21.80 -18.79 6.59
C ALA A 6 22.62 -20.07 6.38
N VAL A 7 23.36 -20.15 5.27
CA VAL A 7 24.28 -21.25 4.95
C VAL A 7 25.64 -21.16 5.67
N GLY A 8 25.87 -20.11 6.47
CA GLY A 8 27.06 -19.96 7.32
C GLY A 8 28.29 -19.38 6.61
N ARG A 9 28.13 -18.77 5.42
CA ARG A 9 29.17 -17.99 4.75
C ARG A 9 29.30 -16.64 5.44
N VAL A 10 30.53 -16.15 5.57
CA VAL A 10 30.81 -14.77 5.99
C VAL A 10 30.68 -13.86 4.77
N LEU A 11 29.87 -12.80 4.89
CA LEU A 11 29.81 -11.69 3.94
C LEU A 11 30.62 -10.50 4.46
N HIS A 12 30.98 -9.59 3.55
CA HIS A 12 31.91 -8.50 3.81
C HIS A 12 31.37 -7.17 3.26
N GLU A 13 31.50 -6.10 4.05
CA GLU A 13 31.40 -4.72 3.57
C GLU A 13 32.67 -4.35 2.79
N SER A 14 32.58 -3.35 1.90
CA SER A 14 33.75 -2.82 1.18
C SER A 14 34.87 -2.34 2.09
N ALA A 15 36.12 -2.63 1.73
CA ALA A 15 37.28 -2.07 2.41
C ALA A 15 37.29 -0.52 2.39
N PRO A 16 37.85 0.14 3.42
CA PRO A 16 37.84 1.61 3.50
C PRO A 16 38.54 2.29 2.31
N SER A 17 37.80 3.16 1.62
CA SER A 17 38.28 3.90 0.44
C SER A 17 39.59 4.64 0.72
N SER A 18 40.53 4.52 -0.23
CA SER A 18 41.85 5.17 -0.25
C SER A 18 41.90 6.40 -1.16
N ARG A 19 40.91 6.57 -2.05
CA ARG A 19 40.77 7.72 -2.97
C ARG A 19 39.29 8.06 -3.17
N TRP A 20 38.99 9.35 -3.33
CA TRP A 20 37.62 9.86 -3.54
C TRP A 20 37.53 10.58 -4.88
N GLN A 21 36.47 10.33 -5.64
CA GLN A 21 36.17 10.97 -6.91
C GLN A 21 34.71 11.46 -6.90
N THR A 22 34.44 12.64 -7.47
CA THR A 22 33.09 13.22 -7.54
C THR A 22 32.81 13.75 -8.94
N ALA A 23 31.65 13.39 -9.50
CA ALA A 23 31.20 13.91 -10.78
C ALA A 23 30.84 15.41 -10.64
N THR A 24 31.35 16.24 -11.56
CA THR A 24 31.22 17.71 -11.51
C THR A 24 30.65 18.31 -12.79
N THR A 25 30.45 17.51 -13.84
CA THR A 25 29.80 17.93 -15.10
C THR A 25 28.72 16.93 -15.52
N PRO A 26 27.55 17.39 -16.02
CA PRO A 26 26.48 16.49 -16.46
C PRO A 26 26.97 15.45 -17.49
N GLY A 27 26.57 14.19 -17.33
CA GLY A 27 26.98 13.10 -18.21
C GLY A 27 28.43 12.62 -18.02
N GLN A 28 29.14 13.08 -16.99
CA GLN A 28 30.49 12.60 -16.66
C GLN A 28 30.50 11.09 -16.36
N VAL A 29 31.52 10.42 -16.92
CA VAL A 29 31.94 9.07 -16.51
C VAL A 29 33.06 9.22 -15.48
N LEU A 30 32.94 8.54 -14.33
CA LEU A 30 34.05 8.27 -13.42
C LEU A 30 34.57 6.85 -13.66
N THR A 31 35.86 6.63 -13.43
CA THR A 31 36.49 5.31 -13.51
C THR A 31 37.45 5.16 -12.34
N GLY A 32 37.30 4.06 -11.60
CA GLY A 32 38.10 3.67 -10.44
C GLY A 32 39.45 3.09 -10.85
N SER A 33 39.97 2.14 -10.07
CA SER A 33 41.20 1.42 -10.39
C SER A 33 41.31 0.11 -9.60
N SER A 34 42.53 -0.40 -9.37
CA SER A 34 42.79 -1.58 -8.54
C SER A 34 43.05 -1.23 -7.06
N ILE A 35 42.39 -0.19 -6.54
CA ILE A 35 42.40 0.20 -5.13
C ILE A 35 41.00 0.69 -4.74
N HIS A 36 40.67 0.51 -3.47
CA HIS A 36 39.39 0.89 -2.87
C HIS A 36 39.13 2.40 -2.98
N GLU A 37 37.97 2.80 -3.49
CA GLU A 37 37.62 4.19 -3.78
C GLU A 37 36.20 4.55 -3.35
N THR A 38 35.87 5.84 -3.38
CA THR A 38 34.48 6.32 -3.36
C THR A 38 34.22 7.06 -4.66
N LEU A 39 33.24 6.61 -5.44
CA LEU A 39 32.81 7.24 -6.69
C LEU A 39 31.45 7.92 -6.45
N THR A 40 31.45 9.24 -6.32
CA THR A 40 30.22 10.02 -6.04
C THR A 40 29.58 10.49 -7.34
N GLY A 41 28.34 10.04 -7.60
CA GLY A 41 27.57 10.31 -8.81
C GLY A 41 26.14 10.77 -8.56
N GLY A 42 25.34 10.82 -9.63
CA GLY A 42 23.98 11.37 -9.63
C GLY A 42 23.35 11.33 -11.03
N ARG A 43 22.22 12.03 -11.23
CA ARG A 43 21.38 11.95 -12.44
C ARG A 43 22.17 12.01 -13.76
N GLY A 44 22.26 10.86 -14.43
CA GLY A 44 22.89 10.73 -15.76
C GLY A 44 24.41 10.58 -15.76
N HIS A 45 25.06 10.45 -14.60
CA HIS A 45 26.47 10.06 -14.52
C HIS A 45 26.64 8.55 -14.72
N THR A 46 27.83 8.13 -15.15
CA THR A 46 28.24 6.72 -15.12
C THR A 46 29.42 6.56 -14.16
N LEU A 47 29.38 5.53 -13.32
CA LEU A 47 30.40 5.20 -12.35
C LEU A 47 30.88 3.78 -12.67
N VAL A 48 32.19 3.59 -12.77
CA VAL A 48 32.83 2.31 -13.09
C VAL A 48 33.95 2.12 -12.08
N GLY A 49 33.99 1.02 -11.33
CA GLY A 49 34.99 0.80 -10.28
C GLY A 49 36.28 0.23 -10.84
N GLY A 50 36.56 -1.06 -10.61
CA GLY A 50 37.73 -1.70 -11.17
C GLY A 50 38.08 -3.08 -10.61
N ASP A 51 39.23 -3.15 -9.92
CA ASP A 51 39.78 -4.38 -9.30
C ASP A 51 39.99 -4.19 -7.77
N GLY A 52 39.17 -3.36 -7.11
CA GLY A 52 39.19 -3.21 -5.64
C GLY A 52 37.94 -2.54 -5.08
N ASP A 53 37.61 -2.90 -3.83
CA ASP A 53 36.37 -2.59 -3.10
C ASP A 53 35.91 -1.11 -3.19
N ASP A 54 34.89 -0.83 -3.99
CA ASP A 54 34.45 0.53 -4.33
C ASP A 54 33.08 0.92 -3.71
N ILE A 55 32.98 2.18 -3.29
CA ILE A 55 31.78 2.76 -2.66
C ILE A 55 31.12 3.78 -3.60
N TYR A 56 29.93 3.44 -4.09
CA TYR A 56 29.14 4.25 -5.02
C TYR A 56 28.19 5.20 -4.27
N GLY A 57 28.65 6.42 -4.01
CA GLY A 57 27.85 7.45 -3.33
C GLY A 57 26.86 8.13 -4.29
N LEU A 58 25.58 7.75 -4.26
CA LEU A 58 24.58 8.26 -5.19
C LEU A 58 23.77 9.44 -4.63
N THR A 59 23.93 10.60 -5.28
CA THR A 59 23.11 11.81 -5.08
C THR A 59 21.84 11.83 -5.96
N GLY A 60 21.52 10.70 -6.60
CA GLY A 60 20.42 10.52 -7.53
C GLY A 60 20.73 9.42 -8.56
N PRO A 61 19.80 9.10 -9.49
CA PRO A 61 19.93 7.93 -10.36
C PRO A 61 21.16 7.97 -11.29
N ALA A 62 22.12 7.08 -11.08
CA ALA A 62 23.34 6.96 -11.85
C ALA A 62 23.49 5.54 -12.42
N VAL A 63 24.24 5.38 -13.49
CA VAL A 63 24.59 4.07 -14.03
C VAL A 63 25.88 3.59 -13.36
N ILE A 64 25.79 2.56 -12.51
CA ILE A 64 26.95 1.84 -11.99
C ILE A 64 27.35 0.74 -12.99
N ARG A 65 28.63 0.39 -13.06
CA ARG A 65 29.17 -0.71 -13.86
C ARG A 65 30.33 -1.39 -13.14
N GLU A 66 30.08 -2.56 -12.57
CA GLU A 66 31.14 -3.42 -12.06
C GLU A 66 31.54 -4.55 -13.02
N THR A 67 32.56 -5.31 -12.63
CA THR A 67 32.95 -6.55 -13.30
C THR A 67 32.96 -7.73 -12.32
N ALA A 68 32.68 -8.94 -12.81
CA ALA A 68 32.60 -10.13 -11.96
C ALA A 68 33.93 -10.42 -11.23
N GLY A 69 33.96 -10.21 -9.91
CA GLY A 69 35.18 -10.29 -9.10
C GLY A 69 36.01 -9.01 -9.05
N GLY A 70 35.39 -7.85 -9.34
CA GLY A 70 35.99 -6.51 -9.25
C GLY A 70 36.39 -6.15 -7.82
N GLY A 71 35.63 -6.55 -6.80
CA GLY A 71 36.02 -6.31 -5.41
C GLY A 71 35.06 -6.92 -4.41
N THR A 72 34.48 -6.04 -3.60
CA THR A 72 33.35 -6.31 -2.71
C THR A 72 32.75 -4.93 -2.50
N ASP A 73 31.71 -4.62 -3.26
CA ASP A 73 31.39 -3.24 -3.60
C ASP A 73 30.09 -2.78 -2.90
N THR A 74 29.95 -1.47 -2.66
CA THR A 74 28.81 -0.91 -1.89
C THR A 74 28.10 0.20 -2.65
N MET A 75 26.83 -0.02 -3.00
CA MET A 75 25.92 1.02 -3.47
C MET A 75 25.34 1.79 -2.27
N SER A 76 25.55 3.12 -2.22
CA SER A 76 25.10 3.94 -1.10
C SER A 76 24.13 5.04 -1.57
N VAL A 77 22.88 4.97 -1.13
CA VAL A 77 21.74 5.67 -1.75
C VAL A 77 20.90 6.48 -0.76
N TRP A 78 20.25 7.54 -1.23
CA TRP A 78 19.32 8.40 -0.45
C TRP A 78 17.87 8.30 -0.94
N ALA A 79 17.55 7.22 -1.66
CA ALA A 79 16.26 6.92 -2.27
C ALA A 79 16.16 5.41 -2.45
N SER A 80 15.02 4.92 -2.92
CA SER A 80 14.84 3.51 -3.26
C SER A 80 15.85 3.03 -4.31
N ALA A 81 16.26 1.76 -4.24
CA ALA A 81 17.29 1.22 -5.12
C ALA A 81 17.16 -0.30 -5.36
N GLU A 82 17.83 -0.74 -6.41
CA GLU A 82 18.00 -2.11 -6.87
C GLU A 82 19.50 -2.27 -7.19
N LEU A 83 20.14 -3.37 -6.75
CA LEU A 83 21.57 -3.56 -6.97
C LEU A 83 21.86 -3.87 -8.44
N PRO A 84 22.83 -3.19 -9.07
CA PRO A 84 23.32 -3.56 -10.40
C PRO A 84 24.11 -4.88 -10.33
N ASP A 85 24.30 -5.52 -11.48
CA ASP A 85 25.23 -6.65 -11.63
C ASP A 85 26.58 -6.38 -10.94
N HIS A 86 27.06 -7.36 -10.17
CA HIS A 86 28.41 -7.39 -9.58
C HIS A 86 28.70 -6.33 -8.50
N VAL A 87 27.67 -5.86 -7.78
CA VAL A 87 27.85 -5.12 -6.52
C VAL A 87 27.23 -5.93 -5.37
N GLU A 88 27.99 -6.19 -4.31
CA GLU A 88 27.56 -7.08 -3.23
C GLU A 88 26.69 -6.42 -2.15
N ASN A 89 26.81 -5.11 -1.92
CA ASN A 89 26.22 -4.46 -0.75
C ASN A 89 25.34 -3.24 -1.10
N LEU A 90 24.18 -3.12 -0.46
CA LEU A 90 23.28 -1.96 -0.56
C LEU A 90 23.13 -1.29 0.81
N LEU A 91 23.49 0.00 0.87
CA LEU A 91 23.33 0.85 2.07
C LEU A 91 22.38 2.02 1.77
N MET A 92 21.22 2.00 2.40
CA MET A 92 20.30 3.14 2.39
C MET A 92 20.78 4.25 3.36
N ASN A 93 20.40 5.49 3.07
CA ASN A 93 20.74 6.67 3.88
C ASN A 93 19.47 7.49 4.15
N GLY A 94 18.88 7.30 5.34
CA GLY A 94 17.67 7.98 5.78
C GLY A 94 16.38 7.46 5.12
N GLY A 95 15.26 7.63 5.83
CA GLY A 95 13.92 7.12 5.49
C GLY A 95 13.21 7.72 4.27
N TRP A 96 13.95 8.04 3.21
CA TRP A 96 13.42 8.57 1.94
C TRP A 96 13.31 7.49 0.85
N GLY A 97 13.92 6.32 1.06
CA GLY A 97 13.78 5.16 0.17
C GLY A 97 12.70 4.20 0.66
N TRP A 98 11.87 3.75 -0.28
CA TRP A 98 10.74 2.84 -0.03
C TRP A 98 11.07 1.37 -0.28
N TYR A 99 12.11 1.08 -1.06
CA TYR A 99 12.53 -0.28 -1.36
C TYR A 99 14.05 -0.40 -1.52
N ALA A 100 14.57 -1.58 -1.16
CA ALA A 100 15.94 -2.02 -1.36
C ALA A 100 15.92 -3.45 -1.90
N ILE A 101 16.34 -3.62 -3.15
CA ILE A 101 16.35 -4.90 -3.85
C ILE A 101 17.80 -5.29 -4.16
N GLY A 102 18.16 -6.55 -3.92
CA GLY A 102 19.48 -7.09 -4.24
C GLY A 102 19.66 -7.50 -5.72
N ASN A 103 20.57 -8.45 -5.97
CA ASN A 103 20.89 -9.00 -7.29
C ASN A 103 21.13 -10.52 -7.22
N ASP A 104 21.82 -11.14 -8.18
CA ASP A 104 22.10 -12.59 -8.21
C ASP A 104 23.34 -13.01 -7.35
N LEU A 105 23.60 -12.33 -6.22
CA LEU A 105 24.73 -12.59 -5.32
C LEU A 105 24.28 -12.65 -3.85
N ASP A 106 25.02 -13.37 -3.01
CA ASP A 106 24.87 -13.28 -1.55
C ASP A 106 25.11 -11.83 -1.07
N ASN A 107 24.05 -11.05 -0.84
CA ASN A 107 24.11 -9.61 -0.57
C ASN A 107 24.09 -9.25 0.93
N ILE A 108 24.60 -8.06 1.26
CA ILE A 108 24.26 -7.36 2.52
C ILE A 108 23.39 -6.15 2.17
N ILE A 109 22.15 -6.14 2.66
CA ILE A 109 21.21 -5.04 2.44
C ILE A 109 20.89 -4.38 3.78
N THR A 110 21.23 -3.10 3.90
CA THR A 110 21.02 -2.28 5.10
C THR A 110 20.03 -1.16 4.82
N GLY A 111 18.83 -1.32 5.36
CA GLY A 111 17.78 -0.31 5.42
C GLY A 111 18.04 0.78 6.47
N THR A 112 17.03 1.61 6.70
CA THR A 112 17.05 2.75 7.62
C THR A 112 15.64 3.14 8.06
N GLY A 113 15.54 3.74 9.26
CA GLY A 113 14.40 4.53 9.77
C GLY A 113 13.22 4.79 8.82
N GLY A 114 12.18 3.93 8.77
CA GLY A 114 11.05 4.10 7.86
C GLY A 114 10.06 2.92 7.81
N ARG A 115 9.46 2.70 6.64
CA ARG A 115 8.85 1.42 6.21
C ARG A 115 9.37 1.11 4.83
N GLN A 116 10.14 0.03 4.71
CA GLN A 116 10.91 -0.31 3.51
C GLN A 116 10.57 -1.73 3.04
N GLN A 117 10.40 -1.91 1.73
CA GLN A 117 10.30 -3.22 1.09
C GLN A 117 11.73 -3.72 0.79
N ILE A 118 12.19 -4.72 1.53
CA ILE A 118 13.54 -5.28 1.44
C ILE A 118 13.45 -6.66 0.79
N ASP A 119 14.05 -6.83 -0.38
CA ASP A 119 14.11 -8.10 -1.13
C ASP A 119 15.59 -8.45 -1.38
N GLY A 120 15.97 -9.69 -1.10
CA GLY A 120 17.36 -10.15 -1.24
C GLY A 120 17.85 -10.22 -2.69
N GLY A 121 16.95 -10.34 -3.67
CA GLY A 121 17.33 -10.81 -5.01
C GLY A 121 17.50 -12.34 -5.00
N SER A 122 18.49 -12.88 -5.72
CA SER A 122 18.83 -14.30 -5.71
C SER A 122 20.18 -14.50 -5.01
N GLY A 123 20.19 -15.04 -3.80
CA GLY A 123 21.41 -15.09 -3.00
C GLY A 123 21.35 -16.02 -1.80
N ASN A 124 21.97 -15.57 -0.72
CA ASN A 124 21.90 -16.15 0.61
C ASN A 124 22.22 -14.97 1.54
N ASP A 125 21.21 -14.19 1.86
CA ASP A 125 21.44 -12.76 2.08
C ASP A 125 21.44 -12.39 3.56
N VAL A 126 21.94 -11.18 3.84
CA VAL A 126 21.90 -10.59 5.18
C VAL A 126 21.17 -9.27 5.11
N LEU A 127 19.93 -9.30 5.58
CA LEU A 127 18.96 -8.22 5.52
C LEU A 127 18.83 -7.56 6.89
N ILE A 128 18.88 -6.24 6.92
CA ILE A 128 18.86 -5.39 8.12
C ILE A 128 17.83 -4.28 7.86
N GLY A 129 16.76 -4.21 8.64
CA GLY A 129 15.70 -3.21 8.47
C GLY A 129 16.10 -1.83 8.99
N GLY A 130 16.57 -1.78 10.24
CA GLY A 130 16.79 -0.54 10.99
C GLY A 130 15.66 -0.25 11.98
N ASP A 131 15.22 1.01 12.06
CA ASP A 131 14.06 1.40 12.86
C ASP A 131 12.82 1.44 11.95
N GLY A 132 11.75 0.69 12.23
CA GLY A 132 10.62 0.73 11.30
C GLY A 132 9.45 -0.21 11.57
N ALA A 133 8.77 -0.51 10.47
CA ALA A 133 7.73 -1.52 10.32
C ALA A 133 7.88 -2.10 8.90
N ASP A 134 8.99 -2.79 8.69
CA ASP A 134 9.54 -3.13 7.38
C ASP A 134 8.91 -4.38 6.77
N LEU A 135 9.10 -4.57 5.46
CA LEU A 135 8.56 -5.69 4.70
C LEU A 135 9.69 -6.47 4.03
N PHE A 136 10.07 -7.60 4.60
CA PHE A 136 11.04 -8.52 4.04
C PHE A 136 10.35 -9.48 3.06
N VAL A 137 10.80 -9.49 1.80
CA VAL A 137 10.21 -10.29 0.73
C VAL A 137 11.08 -11.51 0.45
N MET A 138 10.53 -12.70 0.69
CA MET A 138 11.21 -13.99 0.53
C MET A 138 10.51 -14.76 -0.59
N SER A 139 11.18 -14.96 -1.71
CA SER A 139 10.64 -15.65 -2.89
C SER A 139 11.23 -17.06 -3.03
N ARG A 140 10.40 -18.06 -3.31
CA ARG A 140 10.84 -19.46 -3.41
C ARG A 140 11.66 -19.71 -4.68
N GLY A 141 12.90 -20.14 -4.50
CA GLY A 141 13.91 -20.34 -5.53
C GLY A 141 15.04 -19.30 -5.47
N ASN A 142 14.90 -18.27 -4.64
CA ASN A 142 15.87 -17.19 -4.52
C ASN A 142 17.03 -17.53 -3.57
N GLY A 143 16.87 -18.44 -2.59
CA GLY A 143 18.00 -18.76 -1.71
C GLY A 143 17.68 -18.97 -0.23
N SER A 144 18.50 -18.41 0.66
CA SER A 144 18.44 -18.70 2.10
C SER A 144 19.07 -17.60 2.96
N ASP A 145 18.19 -16.85 3.63
CA ASP A 145 18.48 -15.49 4.06
C ASP A 145 18.42 -15.31 5.57
N VAL A 146 18.95 -14.19 6.03
CA VAL A 146 19.05 -13.83 7.43
C VAL A 146 18.51 -12.43 7.65
N ILE A 147 17.45 -12.30 8.43
CA ILE A 147 17.01 -11.00 8.95
C ILE A 147 17.66 -10.81 10.31
N VAL A 148 18.39 -9.70 10.47
CA VAL A 148 19.32 -9.48 11.60
C VAL A 148 18.63 -8.88 12.83
N ASP A 149 17.58 -8.10 12.63
CA ASP A 149 16.99 -7.17 13.59
C ASP A 149 15.44 -7.22 13.67
N PHE A 150 14.81 -8.20 13.02
CA PHE A 150 13.36 -8.37 12.87
C PHE A 150 12.53 -8.04 14.14
N GLY A 151 11.75 -6.96 14.06
CA GLY A 151 10.83 -6.50 15.09
C GLY A 151 9.48 -7.20 15.01
N ALA A 152 9.35 -8.37 15.64
CA ALA A 152 8.09 -9.10 15.72
C ALA A 152 6.94 -8.22 16.28
N GLY A 153 5.77 -8.27 15.64
CA GLY A 153 4.64 -7.37 15.89
C GLY A 153 4.69 -6.02 15.15
N ALA A 154 5.80 -5.66 14.51
CA ALA A 154 5.97 -4.42 13.73
C ALA A 154 6.39 -4.68 12.27
N ASP A 155 7.37 -5.54 12.06
CA ASP A 155 7.86 -5.95 10.74
C ASP A 155 7.01 -7.11 10.17
N GLN A 156 7.08 -7.28 8.84
CA GLN A 156 6.36 -8.33 8.12
C GLN A 156 7.28 -9.11 7.17
N ILE A 157 6.99 -10.39 6.99
CA ILE A 157 7.70 -11.30 6.10
C ILE A 157 6.70 -11.83 5.06
N ARG A 158 6.91 -11.48 3.77
CA ARG A 158 6.15 -12.06 2.66
C ARG A 158 6.81 -13.34 2.20
N LEU A 159 6.12 -14.48 2.38
CA LEU A 159 6.61 -15.82 1.99
C LEU A 159 5.96 -16.25 0.68
N ALA A 160 6.59 -15.97 -0.45
CA ALA A 160 6.02 -16.16 -1.78
C ALA A 160 6.40 -17.50 -2.44
N GLY A 161 5.40 -18.31 -2.79
CA GLY A 161 5.54 -19.55 -3.55
C GLY A 161 5.89 -20.78 -2.71
N TYR A 162 5.87 -20.67 -1.38
CA TYR A 162 6.21 -21.74 -0.43
C TYR A 162 5.03 -22.67 -0.09
N GLY A 163 3.80 -22.36 -0.50
CA GLY A 163 2.61 -23.16 -0.18
C GLY A 163 2.18 -23.04 1.29
N LEU A 164 2.37 -21.85 1.87
CA LEU A 164 2.03 -21.54 3.26
C LEU A 164 0.81 -20.61 3.27
N HIS A 165 -0.26 -21.01 3.95
CA HIS A 165 -1.56 -20.33 3.89
C HIS A 165 -2.04 -19.79 5.25
N SER A 166 -1.40 -20.21 6.34
CA SER A 166 -1.71 -19.80 7.71
C SER A 166 -0.47 -19.69 8.58
N PHE A 167 -0.57 -18.92 9.66
CA PHE A 167 0.47 -18.88 10.70
C PHE A 167 0.72 -20.27 11.34
N GLY A 168 -0.28 -21.16 11.30
CA GLY A 168 -0.10 -22.56 11.71
C GLY A 168 0.90 -23.33 10.84
N ASP A 169 0.95 -23.05 9.54
CA ASP A 169 1.92 -23.66 8.61
C ASP A 169 3.34 -23.11 8.86
N VAL A 170 3.45 -21.81 9.13
CA VAL A 170 4.70 -21.15 9.54
C VAL A 170 5.24 -21.78 10.84
N LEU A 171 4.41 -21.92 11.86
CA LEU A 171 4.78 -22.57 13.12
C LEU A 171 5.15 -24.06 12.96
N ALA A 172 4.63 -24.75 11.94
CA ALA A 172 4.99 -26.14 11.66
C ALA A 172 6.41 -26.30 11.07
N ILE A 173 6.95 -25.26 10.42
CA ILE A 173 8.31 -25.24 9.83
C ILE A 173 9.34 -24.49 10.68
N ALA A 174 8.91 -23.60 11.58
CA ALA A 174 9.76 -22.77 12.43
C ALA A 174 10.34 -23.54 13.64
N ARG A 175 11.57 -23.22 14.04
CA ARG A 175 12.27 -23.81 15.20
C ARG A 175 13.16 -22.80 15.90
N GLN A 176 13.01 -22.65 17.22
CA GLN A 176 13.99 -21.93 18.04
C GLN A 176 15.33 -22.67 18.05
N THR A 177 16.40 -21.99 17.67
CA THR A 177 17.77 -22.51 17.59
C THR A 177 18.71 -21.56 18.34
N GLY A 178 18.81 -21.77 19.66
CA GLY A 178 19.50 -20.82 20.53
C GLY A 178 18.73 -19.51 20.62
N SER A 179 19.39 -18.39 20.29
CA SER A 179 18.79 -17.05 20.23
C SER A 179 17.86 -16.85 19.02
N ASP A 180 17.97 -17.67 17.99
CA ASP A 180 17.43 -17.37 16.66
C ASP A 180 16.20 -18.24 16.34
N VAL A 181 15.29 -17.76 15.48
CA VAL A 181 14.24 -18.60 14.87
C VAL A 181 14.71 -19.05 13.49
N VAL A 182 14.55 -20.34 13.18
CA VAL A 182 14.91 -20.94 11.88
C VAL A 182 13.66 -21.52 11.22
N LEU A 183 13.23 -20.93 10.12
CA LEU A 183 12.15 -21.43 9.27
C LEU A 183 12.75 -22.37 8.22
N ASN A 184 12.27 -23.61 8.19
CA ASN A 184 12.74 -24.63 7.26
C ASN A 184 11.80 -24.63 6.04
N LEU A 185 12.11 -23.80 5.06
CA LEU A 185 11.27 -23.54 3.90
C LEU A 185 11.29 -24.74 2.91
N THR A 186 10.53 -24.65 1.83
CA THR A 186 10.55 -25.70 0.78
C THR A 186 11.84 -25.64 -0.04
N ALA A 187 12.01 -26.54 -1.03
CA ALA A 187 13.20 -26.66 -1.88
C ALA A 187 14.55 -26.95 -1.19
N GLY A 188 14.64 -26.83 0.14
CA GLY A 188 15.89 -26.86 0.91
C GLY A 188 16.32 -25.49 1.43
N GLU A 189 15.48 -24.47 1.22
CA GLU A 189 15.71 -23.07 1.58
C GLU A 189 15.48 -22.84 3.09
N ILE A 190 16.15 -21.83 3.67
CA ILE A 190 16.12 -21.52 5.10
C ILE A 190 16.06 -20.01 5.30
N LEU A 191 15.12 -19.54 6.11
CA LEU A 191 15.13 -18.17 6.65
C LEU A 191 15.52 -18.22 8.14
N ILE A 192 16.45 -17.37 8.56
CA ILE A 192 16.83 -17.19 9.96
C ILE A 192 16.49 -15.78 10.45
N LEU A 193 15.72 -15.69 11.54
CA LEU A 193 15.47 -14.45 12.28
C LEU A 193 16.40 -14.41 13.49
N ARG A 194 17.41 -13.53 13.47
CA ARG A 194 18.44 -13.48 14.52
C ARG A 194 17.90 -12.86 15.81
N ASN A 195 18.22 -13.47 16.95
CA ASN A 195 17.82 -12.99 18.29
C ASN A 195 16.29 -12.91 18.57
N VAL A 196 15.45 -13.43 17.67
CA VAL A 196 13.98 -13.45 17.83
C VAL A 196 13.52 -14.65 18.68
N SER A 197 12.46 -14.47 19.47
CA SER A 197 11.76 -15.59 20.11
C SER A 197 10.64 -16.10 19.19
N LEU A 198 10.59 -17.42 18.98
CA LEU A 198 9.46 -18.09 18.33
C LEU A 198 8.13 -17.85 19.07
N THR A 199 8.18 -17.48 20.36
CA THR A 199 7.00 -17.14 21.17
C THR A 199 6.62 -15.65 21.13
N SER A 200 7.36 -14.81 20.42
CA SER A 200 6.98 -13.40 20.17
C SER A 200 6.51 -13.16 18.74
N LEU A 201 6.57 -14.18 17.88
CA LEU A 201 6.01 -14.11 16.53
C LEU A 201 4.48 -14.20 16.58
N GLU A 202 3.82 -13.35 15.79
CA GLU A 202 2.36 -13.29 15.66
C GLU A 202 1.90 -13.51 14.21
N ALA A 203 0.60 -13.73 14.01
CA ALA A 203 0.08 -14.00 12.66
C ALA A 203 0.20 -12.79 11.71
N GLN A 204 0.27 -11.56 12.23
CA GLN A 204 0.44 -10.33 11.45
C GLN A 204 1.86 -10.14 10.91
N ASP A 205 2.84 -10.86 11.46
CA ASP A 205 4.25 -10.85 11.03
C ASP A 205 4.44 -11.56 9.67
N PHE A 206 3.42 -12.26 9.16
CA PHE A 206 3.54 -13.13 7.98
C PHE A 206 2.47 -12.83 6.93
N LEU A 207 2.94 -12.48 5.73
CA LEU A 207 2.11 -12.30 4.53
C LEU A 207 2.24 -13.54 3.65
N LEU A 208 1.10 -14.22 3.43
CA LEU A 208 1.02 -15.62 3.01
C LEU A 208 0.17 -15.81 1.74
N GLU A 209 0.16 -17.03 1.18
CA GLU A 209 -0.59 -17.38 -0.02
C GLU A 209 -2.10 -17.54 0.23
N ILE A 210 -2.93 -17.07 -0.70
CA ILE A 210 -4.39 -17.20 -0.63
C ILE A 210 -4.84 -18.68 -0.71
N ASP A 211 -5.52 -19.16 0.33
CA ASP A 211 -6.20 -20.47 0.30
C ASP A 211 -7.58 -20.35 -0.35
N LEU A 212 -7.62 -20.50 -1.68
CA LEU A 212 -8.87 -20.52 -2.46
C LEU A 212 -9.82 -21.68 -2.08
N SER A 213 -9.38 -22.70 -1.32
CA SER A 213 -10.26 -23.78 -0.86
C SER A 213 -11.26 -23.35 0.23
N ARG A 214 -11.01 -22.21 0.89
CA ARG A 214 -11.94 -21.53 1.81
C ARG A 214 -13.15 -20.90 1.09
N PHE A 215 -13.16 -20.85 -0.25
CA PHE A 215 -14.08 -20.03 -1.04
C PHE A 215 -14.90 -20.86 -2.05
N THR A 216 -15.91 -20.22 -2.65
CA THR A 216 -16.74 -20.75 -3.74
C THR A 216 -17.00 -19.65 -4.74
N GLN A 217 -16.71 -19.91 -6.02
CA GLN A 217 -16.74 -18.88 -7.05
C GLN A 217 -18.16 -18.37 -7.32
N THR A 218 -18.31 -17.06 -7.38
CA THR A 218 -19.58 -16.34 -7.57
C THR A 218 -19.57 -15.46 -8.82
N PHE A 219 -18.40 -15.02 -9.29
CA PHE A 219 -18.22 -14.29 -10.55
C PHE A 219 -17.02 -14.82 -11.35
N SER A 220 -17.16 -14.85 -12.68
CA SER A 220 -16.09 -15.12 -13.66
C SER A 220 -16.42 -14.36 -14.94
N GLU A 221 -15.49 -13.55 -15.42
CA GLU A 221 -15.43 -13.05 -16.79
C GLU A 221 -14.03 -13.36 -17.32
N GLU A 222 -13.96 -14.22 -18.33
CA GLU A 222 -12.71 -14.73 -18.94
C GLU A 222 -12.47 -14.10 -20.33
N PHE A 223 -13.19 -13.00 -20.61
CA PHE A 223 -13.12 -12.14 -21.80
C PHE A 223 -13.05 -12.82 -23.18
N ASP A 224 -13.49 -14.09 -23.30
CA ASP A 224 -13.87 -14.76 -24.56
C ASP A 224 -14.83 -13.89 -25.42
N SER A 225 -15.70 -13.12 -24.77
CA SER A 225 -16.51 -12.08 -25.42
C SER A 225 -17.02 -11.03 -24.42
N LEU A 226 -16.75 -9.75 -24.67
CA LEU A 226 -17.30 -8.65 -23.85
C LEU A 226 -18.80 -8.48 -24.14
N ARG A 227 -19.63 -8.65 -23.11
CA ARG A 227 -21.08 -8.41 -23.19
C ARG A 227 -21.44 -7.20 -22.33
N LEU A 228 -21.97 -6.17 -22.98
CA LEU A 228 -22.37 -4.91 -22.33
C LEU A 228 -23.88 -4.87 -22.04
N SER A 229 -24.24 -4.23 -20.93
CA SER A 229 -25.57 -3.73 -20.64
C SER A 229 -26.00 -2.65 -21.65
N PRO A 230 -27.31 -2.46 -21.94
CA PRO A 230 -28.45 -3.28 -21.53
C PRO A 230 -28.63 -4.52 -22.43
N SER A 231 -27.62 -4.93 -23.22
CA SER A 231 -27.74 -6.01 -24.23
C SER A 231 -27.62 -7.43 -23.65
N GLY A 232 -28.05 -7.62 -22.39
CA GLY A 232 -27.89 -8.89 -21.66
C GLY A 232 -26.45 -9.19 -21.22
N GLY A 233 -25.60 -8.17 -21.14
CA GLY A 233 -24.27 -8.24 -20.55
C GLY A 233 -24.26 -7.98 -19.03
N VAL A 234 -23.10 -8.21 -18.40
CA VAL A 234 -22.88 -7.93 -16.97
C VAL A 234 -22.22 -6.58 -16.70
N TRP A 235 -21.67 -5.93 -17.74
CA TRP A 235 -20.92 -4.69 -17.61
C TRP A 235 -21.71 -3.48 -18.12
N ASP A 236 -21.90 -2.45 -17.28
CA ASP A 236 -22.20 -1.08 -17.73
C ASP A 236 -20.90 -0.32 -18.04
N THR A 237 -20.99 0.77 -18.82
CA THR A 237 -19.85 1.54 -19.35
C THR A 237 -19.76 2.96 -18.80
N PHE A 238 -20.37 3.20 -17.64
CA PHE A 238 -20.56 4.53 -17.04
C PHE A 238 -20.85 4.40 -15.54
N TYR A 239 -20.63 5.48 -14.78
CA TYR A 239 -21.01 5.55 -13.37
C TYR A 239 -22.53 5.74 -13.24
N SER A 240 -23.28 4.78 -12.67
CA SER A 240 -24.76 4.81 -12.76
C SER A 240 -25.44 5.89 -11.90
N HIS A 241 -24.69 6.50 -10.98
CA HIS A 241 -25.14 7.67 -10.19
C HIS A 241 -25.43 8.89 -11.12
N ASN A 242 -24.89 8.86 -12.35
CA ASN A 242 -25.20 9.59 -13.58
C ASN A 242 -26.43 9.16 -14.44
N ASP A 243 -27.23 10.07 -14.99
CA ASP A 243 -27.99 9.78 -16.23
C ASP A 243 -27.04 9.25 -17.32
N SER A 244 -27.30 8.04 -17.82
CA SER A 244 -26.44 7.35 -18.80
C SER A 244 -26.39 8.00 -20.19
N ALA A 245 -27.23 9.01 -20.45
CA ALA A 245 -27.12 9.89 -21.62
C ALA A 245 -26.28 11.16 -21.37
N SER A 246 -26.00 11.50 -20.11
CA SER A 246 -25.25 12.71 -19.72
C SER A 246 -23.74 12.50 -19.84
N LEU A 247 -23.02 13.53 -20.32
CA LEU A 247 -21.55 13.54 -20.31
C LEU A 247 -20.98 13.39 -18.88
N LEU A 248 -21.71 13.87 -17.87
CA LEU A 248 -21.31 13.80 -16.45
C LEU A 248 -21.34 12.37 -15.87
N SER A 249 -21.89 11.38 -16.59
CA SER A 249 -21.77 9.95 -16.23
C SER A 249 -20.47 9.29 -16.72
N ARG A 250 -19.63 10.02 -17.46
CA ARG A 250 -18.52 9.47 -18.25
C ARG A 250 -17.13 9.99 -17.90
N TYR A 251 -16.96 10.84 -16.89
CA TYR A 251 -15.65 11.31 -16.41
C TYR A 251 -15.77 12.02 -15.04
N HIS A 252 -14.71 12.06 -14.24
CA HIS A 252 -14.62 12.92 -13.06
C HIS A 252 -13.97 14.28 -13.39
N ALA A 253 -14.39 15.33 -12.70
CA ALA A 253 -13.93 16.69 -12.97
C ALA A 253 -12.44 16.87 -12.62
N GLY A 254 -11.59 17.07 -13.63
CA GLY A 254 -10.13 17.15 -13.50
C GLY A 254 -9.40 16.05 -14.28
N GLU A 255 -10.12 15.00 -14.66
CA GLU A 255 -9.66 14.00 -15.63
C GLU A 255 -9.76 14.53 -17.07
N ALA A 256 -8.95 13.97 -17.98
CA ALA A 256 -8.82 14.39 -19.37
C ALA A 256 -9.49 13.44 -20.38
N GLN A 257 -9.87 12.22 -19.95
CA GLN A 257 -10.65 11.29 -20.77
C GLN A 257 -12.16 11.52 -20.65
N ILE A 258 -12.89 10.99 -21.63
CA ILE A 258 -14.29 10.62 -21.48
C ILE A 258 -14.42 9.11 -21.75
N TYR A 259 -15.14 8.41 -20.87
CA TYR A 259 -15.48 6.99 -21.06
C TYR A 259 -16.54 6.86 -22.14
N VAL A 260 -16.29 5.98 -23.12
CA VAL A 260 -17.15 5.81 -24.29
C VAL A 260 -17.39 4.35 -24.61
N ASP A 261 -18.46 4.09 -25.35
CA ASP A 261 -18.92 2.76 -25.74
C ASP A 261 -19.47 2.81 -27.18
N PRO A 262 -19.69 1.65 -27.85
CA PRO A 262 -20.17 1.61 -29.25
C PRO A 262 -21.50 2.32 -29.52
N LEU A 263 -22.32 2.58 -28.49
CA LEU A 263 -23.61 3.27 -28.61
C LEU A 263 -23.50 4.77 -28.24
N PHE A 264 -22.41 5.18 -27.58
CA PHE A 264 -22.23 6.52 -27.05
C PHE A 264 -22.32 7.60 -28.12
N ALA A 265 -23.20 8.57 -27.89
CA ALA A 265 -23.57 9.58 -28.88
C ALA A 265 -22.92 10.96 -28.67
N GLY A 266 -22.37 11.22 -27.48
CA GLY A 266 -22.05 12.56 -27.01
C GLY A 266 -23.21 13.53 -27.23
N THR A 267 -22.92 14.79 -27.52
CA THR A 267 -23.96 15.79 -27.88
C THR A 267 -24.53 15.64 -29.30
N SER A 268 -24.13 14.63 -30.07
CA SER A 268 -24.46 14.54 -31.50
C SER A 268 -25.84 13.92 -31.82
N GLY A 269 -26.47 13.27 -30.84
CA GLY A 269 -27.76 12.59 -31.02
C GLY A 269 -27.72 11.28 -31.83
N ARG A 270 -26.52 10.75 -32.15
CA ARG A 270 -26.28 9.47 -32.82
C ARG A 270 -24.98 8.86 -32.32
N ALA A 271 -24.85 7.53 -32.32
CA ALA A 271 -23.61 6.87 -31.92
C ALA A 271 -22.39 7.40 -32.71
N LEU A 272 -21.30 7.70 -32.01
CA LEU A 272 -20.09 8.29 -32.59
C LEU A 272 -19.18 7.25 -33.27
N GLY A 273 -19.45 5.95 -33.09
CA GLY A 273 -18.60 4.86 -33.60
C GLY A 273 -17.28 4.70 -32.84
N LEU A 274 -17.19 5.27 -31.63
CA LEU A 274 -16.07 5.09 -30.72
C LEU A 274 -16.22 3.74 -30.00
N ASN A 275 -15.11 3.05 -29.77
CA ASN A 275 -15.07 1.85 -28.95
C ASN A 275 -13.66 1.70 -28.36
N PRO A 276 -13.48 1.76 -27.03
CA PRO A 276 -12.17 1.59 -26.40
C PRO A 276 -11.85 0.10 -26.17
N PHE A 277 -12.83 -0.80 -26.33
CA PHE A 277 -12.72 -2.22 -25.99
C PHE A 277 -12.39 -3.06 -27.23
N SER A 278 -11.36 -3.90 -27.12
CA SER A 278 -11.10 -4.97 -28.09
C SER A 278 -10.72 -6.26 -27.36
N ILE A 279 -10.94 -7.42 -28.00
CA ILE A 279 -10.58 -8.73 -27.45
C ILE A 279 -9.72 -9.48 -28.45
N ALA A 280 -8.65 -10.11 -27.97
CA ALA A 280 -7.81 -11.02 -28.74
C ALA A 280 -7.30 -12.16 -27.84
N ASN A 281 -7.49 -13.41 -28.28
CA ASN A 281 -6.99 -14.62 -27.59
C ASN A 281 -7.44 -14.75 -26.10
N GLY A 282 -8.66 -14.33 -25.77
CA GLY A 282 -9.18 -14.30 -24.40
C GLY A 282 -8.90 -13.00 -23.65
N VAL A 283 -7.91 -12.20 -24.07
CA VAL A 283 -7.55 -10.95 -23.39
C VAL A 283 -8.40 -9.78 -23.88
N LEU A 284 -9.09 -9.09 -22.96
CA LEU A 284 -9.64 -7.76 -23.16
C LEU A 284 -8.51 -6.72 -23.19
N THR A 285 -8.64 -5.70 -24.03
CA THR A 285 -7.81 -4.49 -23.97
C THR A 285 -8.70 -3.26 -23.95
N ILE A 286 -8.56 -2.46 -22.89
CA ILE A 286 -9.14 -1.12 -22.72
C ILE A 286 -8.14 -0.10 -23.25
N THR A 287 -8.55 0.68 -24.24
CA THR A 287 -7.69 1.63 -24.96
C THR A 287 -8.01 3.07 -24.55
N ALA A 288 -7.04 3.74 -23.94
CA ALA A 288 -7.02 5.19 -23.77
C ALA A 288 -6.30 5.84 -24.94
N ALA A 289 -6.99 6.67 -25.73
CA ALA A 289 -6.43 7.29 -26.94
C ALA A 289 -6.85 8.77 -27.09
N PRO A 290 -6.03 9.62 -27.75
CA PRO A 290 -6.38 11.00 -28.01
C PRO A 290 -7.65 11.14 -28.86
N VAL A 291 -8.49 12.12 -28.52
CA VAL A 291 -9.77 12.40 -29.18
C VAL A 291 -9.57 12.74 -30.66
N THR A 292 -10.23 11.98 -31.54
CA THR A 292 -10.23 12.27 -32.98
C THR A 292 -10.89 13.62 -33.29
N THR A 293 -10.38 14.35 -34.28
CA THR A 293 -10.94 15.65 -34.72
C THR A 293 -12.42 15.56 -35.13
N SER A 294 -12.87 14.38 -35.57
CA SER A 294 -14.27 14.06 -35.87
C SER A 294 -15.18 13.92 -34.64
N ALA A 295 -14.63 13.50 -33.50
CA ALA A 295 -15.39 13.30 -32.26
C ALA A 295 -15.35 14.53 -31.34
N ALA A 296 -14.25 15.29 -31.33
CA ALA A 296 -14.03 16.43 -30.44
C ALA A 296 -15.23 17.40 -30.25
N PRO A 297 -16.00 17.77 -31.30
CA PRO A 297 -17.15 18.68 -31.13
C PRO A 297 -18.28 18.14 -30.24
N PHE A 298 -18.27 16.85 -29.90
CA PHE A 298 -19.36 16.15 -29.22
C PHE A 298 -19.02 15.65 -27.80
N LEU A 299 -17.77 15.82 -27.36
CA LEU A 299 -17.20 15.22 -26.15
C LEU A 299 -16.93 16.21 -25.00
N GLY A 300 -17.68 17.31 -24.94
CA GLY A 300 -17.63 18.26 -23.82
C GLY A 300 -16.32 19.08 -23.66
N GLY A 301 -15.33 18.86 -24.53
CA GLY A 301 -13.99 19.45 -24.44
C GLY A 301 -12.91 18.49 -23.91
N GLN A 302 -13.25 17.23 -23.60
CA GLN A 302 -12.25 16.24 -23.21
C GLN A 302 -11.29 15.90 -24.34
N THR A 303 -10.05 15.55 -23.99
CA THR A 303 -8.93 15.36 -24.91
C THR A 303 -8.57 13.90 -25.17
N TYR A 304 -9.03 12.99 -24.30
CA TYR A 304 -8.89 11.54 -24.46
C TYR A 304 -10.25 10.82 -24.52
N THR A 305 -10.29 9.66 -25.16
CA THR A 305 -11.36 8.65 -25.00
C THR A 305 -10.78 7.42 -24.33
N SER A 306 -11.50 6.83 -23.39
CA SER A 306 -11.12 5.56 -22.75
C SER A 306 -12.34 4.68 -22.46
N GLY A 307 -12.13 3.56 -21.77
CA GLY A 307 -13.18 2.66 -21.29
C GLY A 307 -13.20 2.50 -19.77
N LEU A 308 -14.40 2.28 -19.26
CA LEU A 308 -14.72 1.82 -17.91
C LEU A 308 -15.72 0.66 -18.04
N LEU A 309 -15.60 -0.33 -17.18
CA LEU A 309 -16.56 -1.41 -17.01
C LEU A 309 -16.95 -1.51 -15.52
N THR A 310 -18.23 -1.60 -15.21
CA THR A 310 -18.74 -1.77 -13.85
C THR A 310 -19.82 -2.85 -13.77
N THR A 311 -19.88 -3.59 -12.66
CA THR A 311 -20.94 -4.59 -12.38
C THR A 311 -22.14 -4.03 -11.63
N GLU A 312 -22.22 -2.71 -11.44
CA GLU A 312 -23.21 -2.00 -10.60
C GLU A 312 -24.67 -2.47 -10.79
N SER A 313 -25.11 -2.79 -12.02
CA SER A 313 -26.48 -3.26 -12.29
C SER A 313 -26.67 -4.79 -12.28
N SER A 314 -25.60 -5.57 -12.12
CA SER A 314 -25.58 -7.01 -12.42
C SER A 314 -25.02 -7.91 -11.31
N PHE A 315 -24.03 -7.44 -10.54
CA PHE A 315 -23.35 -8.19 -9.50
C PHE A 315 -22.78 -7.26 -8.42
N ALA A 316 -23.21 -7.48 -7.19
CA ALA A 316 -22.60 -6.97 -5.97
C ALA A 316 -22.49 -8.12 -4.94
N GLN A 317 -21.48 -8.07 -4.08
CA GLN A 317 -21.24 -9.07 -3.04
C GLN A 317 -20.69 -8.39 -1.78
N GLN A 318 -21.07 -8.90 -0.61
CA GLN A 318 -20.45 -8.52 0.66
C GLN A 318 -19.42 -9.59 1.05
N TYR A 319 -18.19 -9.15 1.34
CA TYR A 319 -17.04 -10.00 1.69
C TYR A 319 -16.59 -10.96 0.59
N GLY A 320 -15.48 -11.66 0.85
CA GLY A 320 -14.91 -12.70 0.00
C GLY A 320 -13.67 -12.24 -0.76
N TYR A 321 -13.20 -13.08 -1.68
CA TYR A 321 -12.03 -12.82 -2.49
C TYR A 321 -12.43 -12.26 -3.86
N PHE A 322 -11.75 -11.22 -4.33
CA PHE A 322 -11.95 -10.59 -5.63
C PHE A 322 -10.59 -10.45 -6.30
N GLU A 323 -10.44 -10.86 -7.56
CA GLU A 323 -9.17 -10.77 -8.29
C GLU A 323 -9.36 -10.34 -9.75
N ILE A 324 -8.35 -9.68 -10.28
CA ILE A 324 -8.19 -9.33 -11.70
C ILE A 324 -6.78 -9.74 -12.14
N ARG A 325 -6.67 -10.36 -13.32
CA ARG A 325 -5.37 -10.58 -13.95
C ARG A 325 -5.17 -9.59 -15.08
N ALA A 326 -4.22 -8.67 -14.92
CA ALA A 326 -4.05 -7.52 -15.80
C ALA A 326 -2.58 -7.15 -16.03
N ALA A 327 -2.33 -6.49 -17.16
CA ALA A 327 -1.08 -5.81 -17.51
C ALA A 327 -1.41 -4.35 -17.85
N LEU A 328 -0.62 -3.42 -17.31
CA LEU A 328 -1.02 -2.03 -17.16
C LEU A 328 -0.13 -1.06 -17.98
N PRO A 329 -0.67 0.06 -18.50
CA PRO A 329 0.06 0.91 -19.45
C PRO A 329 0.99 1.93 -18.78
N ALA A 330 2.29 1.76 -19.00
CA ALA A 330 3.28 2.82 -18.81
C ALA A 330 3.02 4.03 -19.75
N GLY A 331 3.33 5.24 -19.27
CA GLY A 331 3.16 6.52 -19.95
C GLY A 331 2.62 7.62 -19.03
N GLN A 332 3.09 8.85 -19.22
CA GLN A 332 2.67 10.00 -18.40
C GLN A 332 1.15 10.18 -18.44
N GLY A 333 0.53 10.26 -17.26
CA GLY A 333 -0.88 10.57 -17.09
C GLY A 333 -1.85 9.41 -17.27
N PHE A 334 -1.41 8.19 -17.58
CA PHE A 334 -2.29 7.01 -17.49
C PHE A 334 -2.54 6.62 -16.03
N TRP A 335 -3.78 6.25 -15.72
CA TRP A 335 -4.22 5.91 -14.36
C TRP A 335 -5.24 4.75 -14.42
N PRO A 336 -4.78 3.50 -14.61
CA PRO A 336 -5.63 2.30 -14.49
C PRO A 336 -5.98 1.99 -13.03
N ALA A 337 -7.16 1.41 -12.81
CA ALA A 337 -7.60 0.93 -11.51
C ALA A 337 -8.51 -0.31 -11.59
N PHE A 338 -8.52 -1.10 -10.51
CA PHE A 338 -9.56 -2.09 -10.19
C PHE A 338 -9.98 -1.90 -8.73
N TRP A 339 -11.27 -1.63 -8.52
CA TRP A 339 -11.79 -1.05 -7.29
C TRP A 339 -13.25 -1.44 -7.07
N LEU A 340 -13.73 -1.27 -5.84
CA LEU A 340 -15.06 -1.67 -5.39
C LEU A 340 -15.77 -0.51 -4.67
N LEU A 341 -17.06 -0.32 -5.01
CA LEU A 341 -17.95 0.66 -4.39
C LEU A 341 -19.23 -0.01 -3.84
N PRO A 342 -19.88 0.54 -2.80
CA PRO A 342 -21.07 -0.05 -2.20
C PRO A 342 -22.30 0.01 -3.12
N GLU A 343 -23.12 -1.05 -3.08
CA GLU A 343 -24.37 -1.22 -3.85
C GLU A 343 -25.40 -0.11 -3.61
N ASP A 344 -25.31 0.61 -2.48
CA ASP A 344 -26.20 1.73 -2.15
C ASP A 344 -25.78 3.08 -2.76
N GLY A 345 -24.64 3.14 -3.45
CA GLY A 345 -24.11 4.36 -4.08
C GLY A 345 -23.66 5.45 -3.09
N SER A 346 -23.39 5.09 -1.83
CA SER A 346 -22.75 5.99 -0.87
C SER A 346 -21.23 6.07 -1.10
N TRP A 347 -20.63 7.23 -0.81
CA TRP A 347 -19.18 7.39 -0.86
C TRP A 347 -18.69 8.38 0.23
N PRO A 348 -17.62 8.07 0.98
CA PRO A 348 -17.05 6.73 1.17
C PRO A 348 -18.09 5.76 1.80
N PRO A 349 -17.91 4.43 1.76
CA PRO A 349 -16.65 3.71 1.57
C PRO A 349 -16.27 3.34 0.13
N GLU A 350 -15.02 2.87 -0.04
CA GLU A 350 -14.38 2.45 -1.30
C GLU A 350 -13.21 1.50 -0.99
N ILE A 351 -12.96 0.48 -1.83
CA ILE A 351 -11.78 -0.41 -1.71
C ILE A 351 -11.07 -0.49 -3.05
N ASP A 352 -9.82 -0.06 -3.10
CA ASP A 352 -8.99 -0.01 -4.31
C ASP A 352 -7.99 -1.15 -4.28
N VAL A 353 -8.25 -2.19 -5.07
CA VAL A 353 -7.43 -3.42 -5.14
C VAL A 353 -6.10 -3.12 -5.82
N PHE A 354 -6.15 -2.32 -6.88
CA PHE A 354 -5.00 -1.57 -7.35
C PHE A 354 -5.41 -0.22 -7.97
N GLU A 355 -4.54 0.77 -7.81
CA GLU A 355 -4.35 1.90 -8.73
C GLU A 355 -2.89 1.88 -9.21
N MET A 356 -2.59 2.33 -10.44
CA MET A 356 -1.21 2.56 -10.88
C MET A 356 -1.11 3.92 -11.60
N LEU A 357 0.06 4.56 -11.54
CA LEU A 357 0.33 5.83 -12.21
C LEU A 357 1.35 5.60 -13.32
N GLY A 358 0.97 5.66 -14.59
CA GLY A 358 1.81 5.20 -15.72
C GLY A 358 3.18 5.88 -15.86
N ARG A 359 3.42 6.98 -15.15
CA ARG A 359 4.73 7.65 -15.02
C ARG A 359 5.72 6.90 -14.10
N ASP A 360 5.25 5.97 -13.29
CA ASP A 360 6.00 5.07 -12.41
C ASP A 360 5.39 3.66 -12.51
N PRO A 361 5.59 2.95 -13.64
CA PRO A 361 4.93 1.68 -13.92
C PRO A 361 5.46 0.52 -13.06
N ASP A 362 6.51 0.75 -12.27
CA ASP A 362 7.09 -0.23 -11.35
C ASP A 362 6.38 -0.23 -9.97
N THR A 363 5.37 0.62 -9.77
CA THR A 363 4.69 0.80 -8.47
C THR A 363 3.18 0.78 -8.65
N PHE A 364 2.46 0.00 -7.85
CA PHE A 364 1.01 0.16 -7.69
C PHE A 364 0.63 0.47 -6.25
N TYR A 365 -0.54 1.08 -6.10
CA TYR A 365 -1.13 1.51 -4.85
C TYR A 365 -2.36 0.66 -4.53
N TYR A 366 -2.60 0.42 -3.25
CA TYR A 366 -3.84 -0.18 -2.74
C TYR A 366 -4.40 0.72 -1.65
N SER A 367 -5.72 0.89 -1.61
CA SER A 367 -6.36 1.90 -0.76
C SER A 367 -7.69 1.42 -0.17
N THR A 368 -8.08 2.02 0.95
CA THR A 368 -9.43 1.99 1.50
C THR A 368 -9.85 3.41 1.88
N HIS A 369 -10.98 3.87 1.33
CA HIS A 369 -11.62 5.10 1.77
C HIS A 369 -12.76 4.74 2.72
N THR A 370 -12.84 5.39 3.87
CA THR A 370 -13.88 5.15 4.88
C THR A 370 -14.29 6.45 5.57
N ILE A 371 -15.34 6.39 6.40
CA ILE A 371 -15.71 7.47 7.32
C ILE A 371 -15.50 6.97 8.75
N GLU A 372 -14.63 7.64 9.51
CA GLU A 372 -14.44 7.42 10.94
C GLU A 372 -14.70 8.72 11.69
N ASN A 373 -15.43 8.66 12.80
CA ASN A 373 -15.79 9.83 13.61
C ASN A 373 -16.42 11.00 12.81
N GLY A 374 -17.02 10.72 11.65
CA GLY A 374 -17.59 11.72 10.74
C GLY A 374 -16.57 12.44 9.85
N GLN A 375 -15.34 11.95 9.72
CA GLN A 375 -14.32 12.44 8.79
C GLN A 375 -13.96 11.35 7.77
N HIS A 376 -13.59 11.75 6.55
CA HIS A 376 -13.01 10.83 5.57
C HIS A 376 -11.60 10.42 6.04
N VAL A 377 -11.36 9.12 6.09
CA VAL A 377 -10.04 8.52 6.31
C VAL A 377 -9.68 7.73 5.05
N LEU A 378 -8.46 7.97 4.59
CA LEU A 378 -7.79 7.19 3.56
C LEU A 378 -6.68 6.39 4.24
N GLN A 379 -6.77 5.07 4.19
CA GLN A 379 -5.61 4.20 4.42
C GLN A 379 -5.11 3.73 3.06
N THR A 380 -3.84 3.97 2.77
CA THR A 380 -3.23 3.64 1.48
C THR A 380 -1.83 3.09 1.68
N GLY A 381 -1.38 2.25 0.76
CA GLY A 381 -0.01 1.78 0.67
C GLY A 381 0.38 1.50 -0.77
N GLN A 382 1.64 1.10 -0.96
CA GLN A 382 2.22 0.84 -2.28
C GLN A 382 3.09 -0.42 -2.25
N TYR A 383 3.27 -1.05 -3.40
CA TYR A 383 4.13 -2.22 -3.58
C TYR A 383 4.87 -2.14 -4.92
N ARG A 384 6.16 -2.51 -4.95
CA ARG A 384 6.98 -2.49 -6.17
C ARG A 384 6.89 -3.80 -6.96
N VAL A 385 6.52 -3.69 -8.23
CA VAL A 385 6.52 -4.74 -9.27
C VAL A 385 6.37 -4.09 -10.64
N ASP A 386 6.99 -4.63 -11.71
CA ASP A 386 6.74 -4.16 -13.09
C ASP A 386 5.28 -4.45 -13.50
N THR A 387 4.42 -3.44 -13.41
CA THR A 387 3.00 -3.59 -13.72
C THR A 387 2.71 -3.70 -15.23
N THR A 388 3.71 -3.64 -16.09
CA THR A 388 3.52 -3.77 -17.56
C THR A 388 3.46 -5.22 -18.02
N ASP A 389 3.87 -6.17 -17.18
CA ASP A 389 3.63 -7.60 -17.35
C ASP A 389 2.30 -8.03 -16.66
N PHE A 390 1.83 -9.25 -16.92
CA PHE A 390 0.53 -9.71 -16.41
C PHE A 390 0.57 -10.30 -14.99
N HIS A 391 0.19 -9.47 -14.01
CA HIS A 391 0.05 -9.84 -12.60
C HIS A 391 -1.40 -10.13 -12.20
N VAL A 392 -1.57 -10.89 -11.11
CA VAL A 392 -2.88 -11.09 -10.45
C VAL A 392 -2.97 -10.17 -9.23
N TYR A 393 -3.82 -9.15 -9.33
CA TYR A 393 -4.14 -8.24 -8.24
C TYR A 393 -5.42 -8.71 -7.56
N GLY A 394 -5.44 -8.83 -6.23
CA GLY A 394 -6.63 -9.32 -5.53
C GLY A 394 -6.78 -8.83 -4.10
N VAL A 395 -7.96 -9.03 -3.53
CA VAL A 395 -8.30 -8.65 -2.15
C VAL A 395 -9.17 -9.72 -1.49
N ASP A 396 -8.76 -10.20 -0.31
CA ASP A 396 -9.60 -11.00 0.60
C ASP A 396 -10.21 -10.05 1.63
N TRP A 397 -11.50 -9.74 1.46
CA TRP A 397 -12.25 -8.82 2.33
C TRP A 397 -13.11 -9.62 3.30
N GLY A 398 -12.65 -9.74 4.54
CA GLY A 398 -13.38 -10.36 5.64
C GLY A 398 -14.14 -9.35 6.50
N PRO A 399 -14.89 -9.81 7.52
CA PRO A 399 -15.57 -8.94 8.48
C PRO A 399 -14.62 -8.28 9.49
N GLN A 400 -13.38 -8.73 9.57
CA GLN A 400 -12.35 -8.26 10.51
C GLN A 400 -11.18 -7.58 9.80
N ASN A 401 -10.70 -8.15 8.68
CA ASN A 401 -9.54 -7.68 7.93
C ASN A 401 -9.81 -7.62 6.41
N ILE A 402 -9.19 -6.65 5.74
CA ILE A 402 -9.02 -6.57 4.28
C ILE A 402 -7.55 -6.88 3.99
N THR A 403 -7.29 -7.91 3.20
CA THR A 403 -5.92 -8.36 2.85
C THR A 403 -5.70 -8.21 1.36
N PHE A 404 -4.69 -7.45 0.96
CA PHE A 404 -4.36 -7.21 -0.45
C PHE A 404 -3.29 -8.21 -0.93
N TYR A 405 -3.41 -8.66 -2.17
CA TYR A 405 -2.61 -9.73 -2.77
C TYR A 405 -1.99 -9.31 -4.10
N LEU A 406 -0.76 -9.74 -4.32
CA LEU A 406 -0.08 -9.75 -5.62
C LEU A 406 0.37 -11.18 -5.93
N ASP A 407 -0.06 -11.70 -7.09
CA ASP A 407 0.20 -13.05 -7.59
C ASP A 407 -0.16 -14.16 -6.59
N GLY A 408 -1.30 -13.97 -5.91
CA GLY A 408 -1.83 -14.90 -4.91
C GLY A 408 -1.11 -14.86 -3.56
N VAL A 409 -0.11 -13.99 -3.35
CA VAL A 409 0.58 -13.82 -2.07
C VAL A 409 0.23 -12.45 -1.48
N ALA A 410 -0.09 -12.39 -0.18
CA ALA A 410 -0.43 -11.15 0.47
C ALA A 410 0.72 -10.12 0.40
N ILE A 411 0.37 -8.84 0.33
CA ILE A 411 1.31 -7.70 0.34
C ILE A 411 1.01 -6.70 1.48
N ALA A 412 -0.22 -6.72 2.00
CA ALA A 412 -0.64 -5.92 3.15
C ALA A 412 -1.94 -6.48 3.75
N GLN A 413 -2.17 -6.17 5.03
CA GLN A 413 -3.45 -6.39 5.70
C GLN A 413 -3.84 -5.13 6.48
N VAL A 414 -5.12 -4.76 6.44
CA VAL A 414 -5.69 -3.63 7.17
C VAL A 414 -7.00 -4.06 7.86
N PRO A 415 -7.41 -3.45 8.99
CA PRO A 415 -8.69 -3.76 9.61
C PRO A 415 -9.86 -3.39 8.68
N THR A 416 -10.93 -4.19 8.67
CA THR A 416 -12.18 -3.86 7.95
C THR A 416 -12.91 -2.75 8.72
N PRO A 417 -13.09 -1.53 8.15
CA PRO A 417 -13.82 -0.45 8.82
C PRO A 417 -15.32 -0.78 8.98
N ASP A 418 -15.97 -0.26 10.03
CA ASP A 418 -17.40 -0.49 10.30
C ASP A 418 -18.33 -0.05 9.14
N SER A 419 -17.85 0.84 8.26
CA SER A 419 -18.55 1.26 7.04
C SER A 419 -18.65 0.16 5.97
N MET A 420 -17.70 -0.79 5.96
CA MET A 420 -17.49 -1.83 4.94
C MET A 420 -18.13 -3.17 5.32
N HIS A 421 -19.39 -3.10 5.78
CA HIS A 421 -20.21 -4.25 6.17
C HIS A 421 -21.53 -4.32 5.39
N ARG A 422 -21.47 -4.08 4.09
CA ARG A 422 -22.59 -4.13 3.13
C ARG A 422 -22.09 -4.64 1.76
N PRO A 423 -22.94 -4.99 0.78
CA PRO A 423 -22.50 -5.43 -0.55
C PRO A 423 -21.81 -4.31 -1.35
N PHE A 424 -20.75 -4.67 -2.09
CA PHE A 424 -20.04 -3.81 -3.03
C PHE A 424 -20.06 -4.42 -4.44
N TYR A 425 -20.09 -3.58 -5.48
CA TYR A 425 -19.90 -3.94 -6.88
C TYR A 425 -18.46 -3.62 -7.35
N MET A 426 -18.04 -4.18 -8.48
CA MET A 426 -16.68 -4.01 -9.02
C MET A 426 -16.64 -2.99 -10.17
N LEU A 427 -15.54 -2.24 -10.26
CA LEU A 427 -15.21 -1.36 -11.38
C LEU A 427 -13.78 -1.65 -11.87
N LEU A 428 -13.57 -1.57 -13.19
CA LEU A 428 -12.25 -1.44 -13.81
C LEU A 428 -12.26 -0.36 -14.90
N ASN A 429 -11.20 0.45 -14.95
CA ASN A 429 -11.08 1.54 -15.91
C ASN A 429 -9.63 1.91 -16.18
N LEU A 430 -9.43 2.67 -17.26
CA LEU A 430 -8.18 3.36 -17.55
C LEU A 430 -8.46 4.87 -17.65
N ALA A 431 -8.23 5.60 -16.56
CA ALA A 431 -8.33 7.06 -16.54
C ALA A 431 -7.10 7.71 -17.22
N VAL A 432 -7.22 8.99 -17.57
CA VAL A 432 -6.13 9.81 -18.10
C VAL A 432 -6.17 11.18 -17.43
N GLY A 433 -5.08 11.59 -16.79
CA GLY A 433 -4.99 12.88 -16.10
C GLY A 433 -5.32 12.80 -14.61
N GLY A 434 -6.15 13.75 -14.14
CA GLY A 434 -6.45 13.90 -12.72
C GLY A 434 -5.28 14.50 -11.93
N THR A 435 -5.54 14.84 -10.66
CA THR A 435 -4.51 15.35 -9.74
C THR A 435 -3.46 14.28 -9.39
N TRP A 436 -3.87 13.00 -9.35
CA TRP A 436 -3.04 11.88 -8.93
C TRP A 436 -2.20 11.31 -10.08
N GLY A 437 -2.85 10.78 -11.14
CA GLY A 437 -2.22 10.36 -12.40
C GLY A 437 -1.39 11.46 -13.07
N GLY A 438 -1.79 12.71 -12.88
CA GLY A 438 -1.11 13.90 -13.39
C GLY A 438 -1.46 14.18 -14.85
N ALA A 439 -1.49 15.45 -15.24
CA ALA A 439 -1.98 15.86 -16.56
C ALA A 439 -1.22 15.16 -17.71
N PRO A 440 -1.91 14.77 -18.81
CA PRO A 440 -1.25 14.27 -20.00
C PRO A 440 -0.47 15.39 -20.70
N ASP A 441 0.67 15.04 -21.31
CA ASP A 441 1.60 15.96 -21.98
C ASP A 441 1.92 15.52 -23.43
N GLU A 442 2.95 16.08 -24.07
CA GLU A 442 3.39 15.67 -25.41
C GLU A 442 3.94 14.24 -25.51
N THR A 443 4.17 13.55 -24.39
CA THR A 443 4.63 12.15 -24.32
C THR A 443 3.46 11.17 -24.12
N THR A 444 2.32 11.61 -23.60
CA THR A 444 1.12 10.77 -23.47
C THR A 444 0.64 10.34 -24.85
N GLY A 445 0.74 9.04 -25.13
CA GLY A 445 0.43 8.44 -26.42
C GLY A 445 -0.93 7.75 -26.44
N THR A 446 -0.91 6.42 -26.59
CA THR A 446 -2.08 5.56 -26.46
C THR A 446 -1.78 4.52 -25.39
N GLY A 447 -2.61 4.47 -24.35
CA GLY A 447 -2.50 3.53 -23.24
C GLY A 447 -3.35 2.30 -23.49
N LEU A 448 -2.80 1.11 -23.22
CA LEU A 448 -3.47 -0.18 -23.36
C LEU A 448 -3.44 -0.88 -22.00
N MET A 449 -4.57 -0.89 -21.29
CA MET A 449 -4.77 -1.76 -20.14
C MET A 449 -5.29 -3.10 -20.64
N GLN A 450 -4.54 -4.17 -20.42
CA GLN A 450 -4.92 -5.52 -20.84
C GLN A 450 -5.43 -6.31 -19.64
N VAL A 451 -6.50 -7.09 -19.84
CA VAL A 451 -7.14 -7.89 -18.79
C VAL A 451 -7.44 -9.28 -19.33
N ASP A 452 -6.89 -10.29 -18.65
CA ASP A 452 -7.05 -11.71 -18.99
C ASP A 452 -8.36 -12.25 -18.41
N TYR A 453 -8.65 -11.91 -17.15
CA TYR A 453 -9.92 -12.24 -16.50
C TYR A 453 -10.23 -11.32 -15.30
N VAL A 454 -11.50 -11.30 -14.87
CA VAL A 454 -11.96 -10.79 -13.55
C VAL A 454 -12.79 -11.87 -12.87
N ARG A 455 -12.54 -12.15 -11.58
CA ARG A 455 -13.22 -13.20 -10.82
C ARG A 455 -13.54 -12.75 -9.40
N ALA A 456 -14.59 -13.33 -8.82
CA ALA A 456 -14.90 -13.19 -7.40
C ALA A 456 -15.42 -14.50 -6.82
N TRP A 457 -15.19 -14.68 -5.52
CA TRP A 457 -15.63 -15.83 -4.74
C TRP A 457 -16.19 -15.37 -3.40
N ALA A 458 -17.30 -15.95 -2.96
CA ALA A 458 -17.74 -15.84 -1.56
C ALA A 458 -17.01 -16.90 -0.71
N TYR A 459 -16.89 -16.67 0.61
CA TYR A 459 -16.45 -17.74 1.51
C TYR A 459 -17.42 -18.93 1.46
N ALA A 460 -16.89 -20.16 1.47
CA ALA A 460 -17.68 -21.40 1.41
C ALA A 460 -18.56 -21.62 2.66
N THR A 461 -18.23 -20.95 3.76
CA THR A 461 -19.03 -20.77 4.97
C THR A 461 -19.10 -19.28 5.29
N ALA A 462 -20.27 -18.77 5.68
CA ALA A 462 -20.42 -17.35 6.03
C ALA A 462 -19.45 -16.96 7.17
N PRO A 463 -18.68 -15.86 7.02
CA PRO A 463 -17.75 -15.43 8.05
C PRO A 463 -18.50 -14.66 9.15
N ASP A 464 -18.40 -15.15 10.38
CA ASP A 464 -18.89 -14.44 11.56
C ASP A 464 -17.88 -13.38 11.99
N LYS A 465 -18.34 -12.27 12.59
CA LYS A 465 -17.47 -11.31 13.32
C LYS A 465 -16.69 -11.93 14.51
N GLY A 466 -16.82 -13.25 14.75
CA GLY A 466 -15.98 -14.03 15.65
C GLY A 466 -15.25 -15.24 15.03
N SER A 467 -15.41 -15.55 13.73
CA SER A 467 -14.83 -16.77 13.13
C SER A 467 -13.41 -16.63 12.61
N ASP A 468 -12.95 -15.43 12.24
CA ASP A 468 -11.56 -15.26 11.76
C ASP A 468 -10.53 -15.55 12.86
N LEU A 469 -10.95 -15.46 14.14
CA LEU A 469 -10.20 -15.95 15.29
C LEU A 469 -9.92 -17.47 15.24
N GLN A 470 -10.78 -18.27 14.58
CA GLN A 470 -10.65 -19.74 14.56
C GLN A 470 -9.62 -20.26 13.54
N ILE A 471 -9.27 -19.47 12.52
CA ILE A 471 -8.16 -19.81 11.60
C ILE A 471 -6.81 -19.52 12.27
N CYS A 472 -6.75 -18.51 13.15
CA CYS A 472 -5.54 -18.15 13.88
C CYS A 472 -5.34 -18.89 15.23
N TRP A 473 -6.36 -19.56 15.78
CA TRP A 473 -6.27 -20.24 17.09
C TRP A 473 -6.62 -21.73 17.07
N ASN A 474 -5.66 -22.56 16.67
CA ASN A 474 -5.59 -23.97 17.08
C ASN A 474 -4.19 -24.44 17.51
N ALA A 475 -3.34 -23.50 17.94
CA ALA A 475 -2.11 -23.79 18.69
C ALA A 475 -2.42 -24.16 20.16
N ALA A 476 -3.14 -25.27 20.36
CA ALA A 476 -3.36 -25.83 21.68
C ALA A 476 -2.05 -26.45 22.20
N VAL A 477 -1.25 -25.65 22.91
CA VAL A 477 0.03 -26.07 23.52
C VAL A 477 -0.23 -27.25 24.46
N VAL A 478 0.22 -28.43 24.05
CA VAL A 478 0.22 -29.63 24.90
C VAL A 478 1.48 -29.60 25.77
N ASP A 479 1.43 -28.83 26.85
CA ASP A 479 2.43 -28.90 27.92
C ASP A 479 2.46 -30.34 28.48
N GLY A 480 3.63 -30.98 28.37
CA GLY A 480 3.72 -32.45 28.35
C GLY A 480 4.97 -33.05 29.02
N ILE A 481 5.58 -32.34 29.97
CA ILE A 481 6.69 -32.80 30.83
C ILE A 481 6.29 -32.35 32.25
N GLU A 482 6.18 -33.20 33.28
CA GLU A 482 7.19 -34.11 33.84
C GLU A 482 6.68 -35.51 34.24
N SER A 483 7.63 -36.35 34.68
CA SER A 483 7.41 -37.67 35.30
C SER A 483 6.73 -37.61 36.68
N GLY A 484 5.74 -38.49 36.91
CA GLY A 484 5.23 -38.79 38.26
C GLY A 484 6.13 -39.76 39.06
N PRO A 485 5.63 -40.41 40.14
CA PRO A 485 4.25 -40.36 40.65
C PRO A 485 4.12 -40.09 42.17
N SER A 486 3.01 -39.46 42.58
CA SER A 486 2.50 -39.56 43.95
C SER A 486 0.97 -39.49 43.96
N THR A 487 0.34 -40.28 44.85
CA THR A 487 -1.12 -40.50 44.91
C THR A 487 -1.80 -39.61 45.95
N ILE A 488 -3.00 -39.11 45.68
CA ILE A 488 -4.10 -38.95 46.66
C ILE A 488 -5.45 -38.69 45.96
N ASP A 489 -6.54 -38.77 46.74
CA ASP A 489 -7.89 -39.16 46.30
C ASP A 489 -8.82 -38.12 45.63
N MET A 490 -9.87 -38.70 45.03
CA MET A 490 -10.98 -38.11 44.30
C MET A 490 -11.79 -37.01 45.02
N ALA A 491 -12.25 -36.01 44.26
CA ALA A 491 -13.61 -35.45 44.40
C ALA A 491 -14.10 -34.82 43.08
N VAL A 492 -15.29 -35.18 42.60
CA VAL A 492 -15.91 -34.58 41.38
C VAL A 492 -17.37 -34.18 41.67
N PRO A 493 -17.67 -32.86 41.76
CA PRO A 493 -19.03 -32.33 41.67
C PRO A 493 -19.48 -32.18 40.20
N LYS A 494 -20.77 -32.35 39.93
CA LYS A 494 -21.38 -32.10 38.59
C LYS A 494 -21.67 -30.60 38.38
N PRO A 495 -21.68 -30.11 37.13
CA PRO A 495 -22.11 -28.74 36.83
C PRO A 495 -23.61 -28.51 37.08
N ALA A 496 -23.97 -27.26 37.35
CA ALA A 496 -25.33 -26.74 37.40
C ALA A 496 -25.51 -25.64 36.34
N PRO A 497 -26.74 -25.35 35.86
CA PRO A 497 -26.93 -24.70 34.57
C PRO A 497 -26.82 -23.17 34.57
N LEU A 498 -26.60 -22.64 33.35
CA LEU A 498 -26.52 -21.23 32.99
C LEU A 498 -27.76 -20.43 33.39
N VAL A 499 -27.57 -19.21 33.88
CA VAL A 499 -28.62 -18.18 34.05
C VAL A 499 -28.17 -16.92 33.33
N ILE A 500 -28.97 -16.46 32.37
CA ILE A 500 -28.74 -15.20 31.65
C ILE A 500 -29.49 -14.09 32.40
N GLY A 501 -28.77 -13.01 32.74
CA GLY A 501 -29.35 -11.82 33.35
C GLY A 501 -28.93 -10.57 32.59
N VAL A 502 -29.90 -9.89 31.97
CA VAL A 502 -29.72 -8.54 31.41
C VAL A 502 -29.84 -7.54 32.56
N LEU A 503 -28.98 -6.52 32.58
CA LEU A 503 -29.08 -5.40 33.51
C LEU A 503 -29.07 -4.07 32.75
N ASP A 504 -30.03 -3.24 33.10
CA ASP A 504 -30.28 -1.88 32.64
C ASP A 504 -30.43 -1.01 33.90
N TRP A 505 -29.86 0.20 33.89
CA TRP A 505 -29.82 1.10 35.05
C TRP A 505 -29.83 2.56 34.61
N ALA A 506 -30.80 3.31 35.13
CA ALA A 506 -30.85 4.77 35.11
C ALA A 506 -31.09 5.31 36.54
N ASP A 507 -30.57 6.51 36.80
CA ASP A 507 -30.93 7.51 37.81
C ASP A 507 -31.36 7.10 39.24
N ASP A 508 -30.65 7.62 40.27
CA ASP A 508 -31.31 8.56 41.23
C ASP A 508 -30.35 9.37 42.15
N PHE A 509 -30.41 10.70 42.02
CA PHE A 509 -30.48 11.78 43.03
C PHE A 509 -29.73 11.83 44.42
N LEU A 510 -28.95 12.94 44.58
CA LEU A 510 -29.11 14.07 45.55
C LEU A 510 -28.27 14.34 46.85
N ILE A 511 -28.07 15.66 47.07
CA ILE A 511 -27.84 16.48 48.31
C ILE A 511 -26.43 16.54 48.98
N GLY A 512 -25.93 17.77 49.21
CA GLY A 512 -24.95 18.11 50.27
C GLY A 512 -24.28 19.50 50.21
N SER A 513 -24.67 20.45 51.09
CA SER A 513 -24.05 21.81 51.28
C SER A 513 -22.79 21.77 52.19
N SER A 514 -22.00 22.83 52.48
CA SER A 514 -22.22 24.30 52.58
C SER A 514 -20.90 25.13 52.73
N ASP A 515 -20.96 26.44 52.44
CA ASP A 515 -20.21 27.62 52.98
C ASP A 515 -18.66 27.64 53.18
N PHE A 516 -17.97 28.69 52.69
CA PHE A 516 -17.61 29.89 53.51
C PHE A 516 -16.87 31.05 52.75
N ALA A 517 -17.28 32.28 53.10
CA ALA A 517 -16.72 33.65 52.93
C ALA A 517 -15.41 34.00 52.14
N ALA A 518 -15.47 35.14 51.43
CA ALA A 518 -14.34 36.05 51.11
C ALA A 518 -14.26 37.22 52.14
N PRO A 519 -13.21 38.08 52.15
CA PRO A 519 -13.34 39.46 51.61
C PRO A 519 -11.98 40.04 51.04
N PRO A 520 -11.71 41.36 50.89
CA PRO A 520 -11.85 41.99 49.57
C PRO A 520 -10.76 43.01 49.10
N GLY A 521 -10.78 43.32 47.79
CA GLY A 521 -10.70 44.70 47.26
C GLY A 521 -9.35 45.31 46.87
N PHE A 522 -9.30 45.96 45.69
CA PHE A 522 -8.96 47.39 45.56
C PHE A 522 -9.46 48.00 44.23
N GLU A 523 -9.50 49.34 44.18
CA GLU A 523 -10.03 50.24 43.13
C GLU A 523 -8.85 51.07 42.51
N SER A 524 -8.89 51.80 41.39
CA SER A 524 -9.77 52.08 40.21
C SER A 524 -8.94 53.00 39.23
N VAL A 525 -9.34 53.63 38.11
CA VAL A 525 -10.57 53.90 37.31
C VAL A 525 -10.13 54.21 35.84
N ASP A 526 -11.08 54.24 34.87
CA ASP A 526 -11.14 55.15 33.67
C ASP A 526 -10.00 55.18 32.61
N ASP A 527 -10.17 55.71 31.39
CA ASP A 527 -11.33 55.85 30.46
C ASP A 527 -10.84 56.18 29.01
N GLY A 528 -11.78 56.43 28.06
CA GLY A 528 -11.50 56.90 26.68
C GLY A 528 -11.10 55.80 25.66
N SER A 529 -11.77 55.54 24.53
CA SER A 529 -12.46 56.38 23.51
C SER A 529 -11.48 57.25 22.68
N THR A 530 -11.55 57.34 21.33
CA THR A 530 -12.44 56.69 20.34
C THR A 530 -11.85 56.71 18.91
N ALA A 531 -12.27 55.76 18.06
CA ALA A 531 -12.50 55.82 16.60
C ALA A 531 -11.48 56.46 15.60
N GLY A 532 -11.26 55.76 14.47
CA GLY A 532 -10.56 56.31 13.29
C GLY A 532 -10.69 55.43 12.02
N TYR A 533 -11.76 55.63 11.24
CA TYR A 533 -11.93 55.03 9.89
C TYR A 533 -11.00 55.73 8.86
N GLY A 534 -10.54 55.03 7.81
CA GLY A 534 -9.66 55.63 6.78
C GLY A 534 -9.21 54.72 5.63
N ASP A 535 -10.18 54.16 4.90
CA ASP A 535 -10.10 53.22 3.76
C ASP A 535 -9.15 53.57 2.57
N ALA A 536 -8.89 52.55 1.74
CA ALA A 536 -8.45 52.53 0.33
C ALA A 536 -7.00 52.89 -0.07
N GLY A 537 -6.47 52.15 -1.08
CA GLY A 537 -5.27 52.52 -1.84
C GLY A 537 -4.43 51.33 -2.35
N SER A 538 -4.70 50.83 -3.57
CA SER A 538 -4.01 49.68 -4.16
C SER A 538 -2.79 50.04 -5.04
N SER A 539 -2.06 48.99 -5.45
CA SER A 539 -1.08 48.90 -6.56
C SER A 539 0.40 49.25 -6.28
N GLY A 540 1.30 48.54 -6.99
CA GLY A 540 2.75 48.75 -6.97
C GLY A 540 3.58 47.47 -6.81
N SER A 541 3.67 46.63 -7.84
CA SER A 541 4.67 45.55 -7.89
C SER A 541 6.03 46.07 -8.37
N LEU A 542 7.13 45.49 -7.86
CA LEU A 542 8.47 45.38 -8.49
C LEU A 542 9.48 44.79 -7.48
N GLY A 543 10.46 44.01 -7.96
CA GLY A 543 11.65 43.63 -7.18
C GLY A 543 11.96 42.12 -7.22
N ASP A 544 13.04 41.76 -7.91
CA ASP A 544 13.50 40.37 -8.07
C ASP A 544 14.29 39.82 -6.87
N PHE A 545 14.45 38.50 -6.89
CA PHE A 545 15.22 37.64 -5.99
C PHE A 545 16.64 38.10 -5.63
N GLY A 546 17.10 37.70 -4.43
CA GLY A 546 18.52 37.46 -4.14
C GLY A 546 18.94 37.61 -2.67
N GLY A 547 18.96 36.52 -1.89
CA GLY A 547 19.41 36.60 -0.48
C GLY A 547 19.30 35.32 0.35
N ILE A 548 20.28 34.41 0.20
CA ILE A 548 20.51 33.19 0.99
C ILE A 548 20.53 33.45 2.51
N ALA A 549 19.79 32.66 3.31
CA ALA A 549 20.28 31.96 4.53
C ALA A 549 19.15 31.17 5.21
N GLY A 550 19.48 29.97 5.72
CA GLY A 550 18.51 28.97 6.15
C GLY A 550 17.87 29.16 7.52
N ASN A 551 17.03 28.18 7.87
CA ASN A 551 16.52 27.94 9.21
C ASN A 551 16.28 26.43 9.37
N PRO A 552 16.74 25.77 10.46
CA PRO A 552 16.43 24.37 10.72
C PRO A 552 15.01 24.22 11.27
N PHE A 553 14.37 23.07 11.04
CA PHE A 553 13.21 22.66 11.82
C PHE A 553 13.56 21.49 12.72
N HIS A 554 12.97 21.51 13.92
CA HIS A 554 13.30 20.61 15.01
C HIS A 554 12.37 19.39 15.02
N ASP A 555 12.98 18.25 15.32
CA ASP A 555 12.38 17.10 15.99
C ASP A 555 11.32 17.49 17.05
N ILE A 556 10.19 16.78 17.05
CA ILE A 556 9.11 16.89 18.05
C ILE A 556 8.86 15.50 18.64
N SER A 557 9.44 15.26 19.81
CA SER A 557 9.16 14.08 20.62
C SER A 557 7.80 14.16 21.31
N HIS A 558 7.09 13.04 21.40
CA HIS A 558 5.82 12.94 22.12
C HIS A 558 5.98 13.17 23.64
N GLN A 559 5.06 13.94 24.23
CA GLN A 559 4.69 13.81 25.64
C GLN A 559 3.17 13.90 25.79
N GLU A 560 2.60 13.03 26.63
CA GLU A 560 1.17 13.01 26.91
C GLU A 560 0.73 14.19 27.78
N GLY A 561 -0.47 14.71 27.54
CA GLY A 561 -1.06 15.81 28.30
C GLY A 561 -2.59 15.77 28.26
N LEU A 562 -3.20 15.19 29.30
CA LEU A 562 -4.67 15.13 29.45
C LEU A 562 -5.29 16.53 29.52
N ALA A 563 -6.19 16.86 28.58
CA ALA A 563 -6.96 18.08 28.56
C ALA A 563 -8.46 17.79 28.74
N TRP A 564 -9.13 18.56 29.61
CA TRP A 564 -10.53 18.34 29.98
C TRP A 564 -11.50 19.06 29.04
N LEU A 565 -12.58 18.36 28.65
CA LEU A 565 -13.65 18.90 27.83
C LEU A 565 -14.49 19.93 28.61
N SER A 566 -14.69 21.11 28.03
CA SER A 566 -15.57 22.15 28.58
C SER A 566 -16.80 22.31 27.69
N ILE A 567 -17.99 22.00 28.22
CA ILE A 567 -19.28 22.15 27.52
C ILE A 567 -20.04 23.33 28.14
N ALA A 568 -20.46 24.28 27.30
CA ALA A 568 -21.40 25.34 27.66
C ALA A 568 -22.74 25.11 26.92
N PRO A 569 -23.86 24.88 27.62
CA PRO A 569 -25.17 24.63 26.99
C PRO A 569 -26.03 25.90 26.82
N THR A 570 -27.06 25.81 25.96
CA THR A 570 -28.27 26.65 25.72
C THR A 570 -28.41 27.15 24.27
N GLU A 571 -29.60 27.29 23.68
CA GLU A 571 -30.86 26.51 23.81
C GLU A 571 -31.80 26.77 22.59
N HIS A 572 -32.87 25.98 22.47
CA HIS A 572 -33.83 25.89 21.35
C HIS A 572 -34.37 27.18 20.69
N SER A 573 -34.45 27.17 19.35
CA SER A 573 -35.70 27.28 18.55
C SER A 573 -35.37 27.35 17.04
N ALA A 574 -36.22 27.07 16.05
CA ALA A 574 -37.43 26.26 15.81
C ALA A 574 -38.10 26.88 14.55
N ASP A 575 -38.59 26.03 13.63
CA ASP A 575 -39.47 26.34 12.48
C ASP A 575 -39.00 27.33 11.37
N GLY A 576 -39.33 27.00 10.10
CA GLY A 576 -39.22 27.96 8.99
C GLY A 576 -39.03 27.37 7.58
N PHE A 577 -40.10 26.86 6.95
CA PHE A 577 -40.11 26.54 5.50
C PHE A 577 -40.48 27.77 4.64
N LEU A 578 -40.32 27.64 3.31
CA LEU A 578 -40.56 28.64 2.24
C LEU A 578 -39.38 29.59 1.98
N LEU A 579 -39.03 29.91 0.73
CA LEU A 579 -39.76 29.76 -0.55
C LEU A 579 -38.96 28.96 -1.59
#